data_AF-A0A7L3GYR6-F1
#
_entry.id   AF-A0A7L3GYR6-F1
#
_cell.length_a   1.000
_cell.length_b   1.000
_cell.length_c   1.000
_cell.angle_alpha   90.00
_cell.angle_beta   90.00
_cell.angle_gamma   90.00
#
_symmetry.space_group_name_H-M   'P 1'
#
loop_
_entity.id
_entity.type
_entity.pdbx_description
1 polymer ?
#
loop_
_entity_poly.entity_id
_entity_poly.type
_entity_poly.pdbx_seq_one_letter_code
_entity_poly.pdbx_strand_id
1 'polypeptide(L)'
;TGAGAQKDRVVTEEEWLRKWETGNIGFHKEHGHPLLQKHLDVLLNGKSGLRIFFPLCGKAVEMKWLVDMGHSVVGVEVSEQALKEFFAEHSLPYREEPVPGILGAKKLQ
;
A
#
# COMPACT_ATOMS: atom_id res chain seq x y z
N THR A 1 -0.51 27.01 -16.22
CA THR A 1 -0.13 27.83 -15.04
C THR A 1 -0.85 27.27 -13.82
N GLY A 2 -0.17 26.56 -12.93
CA GLY A 2 -0.85 25.86 -11.81
C GLY A 2 0.03 25.26 -10.72
N ALA A 3 1.35 25.25 -10.90
CA ALA A 3 2.29 24.64 -9.95
C ALA A 3 2.31 25.31 -8.55
N GLY A 4 1.75 26.51 -8.39
CA GLY A 4 1.74 27.22 -7.10
C GLY A 4 0.54 26.94 -6.19
N ALA A 5 -0.57 26.43 -6.72
CA ALA A 5 -1.84 26.37 -5.96
C ALA A 5 -1.86 25.34 -4.81
N GLN A 6 -0.89 24.42 -4.78
CA GLN A 6 -0.80 23.36 -3.78
C GLN A 6 0.50 23.41 -2.96
N LYS A 7 1.33 24.45 -3.15
CA LYS A 7 2.67 24.51 -2.53
C LYS A 7 2.62 24.40 -1.00
N ASP A 8 1.62 25.02 -0.38
CA ASP A 8 1.47 25.05 1.09
C ASP A 8 0.40 24.06 1.58
N ARG A 9 -0.08 23.15 0.70
CA ARG A 9 -1.07 22.15 1.07
C ARG A 9 -0.41 21.06 1.91
N VAL A 10 -0.87 20.93 3.15
CA VAL A 10 -0.49 19.84 4.07
C VAL A 10 -1.68 18.92 4.28
N VAL A 11 -1.42 17.62 4.36
CA VAL A 11 -2.34 16.62 4.88
C VAL A 11 -1.65 15.99 6.07
N THR A 12 -2.26 16.12 7.24
CA THR A 12 -1.75 15.57 8.50
C THR A 12 -2.01 14.06 8.58
N GLU A 13 -1.32 13.38 9.50
CA GLU A 13 -1.56 11.97 9.78
C GLU A 13 -3.02 11.74 10.21
N GLU A 14 -3.53 12.58 11.11
CA GLU A 14 -4.89 12.48 11.64
C GLU A 14 -5.95 12.64 10.54
N GLU A 15 -5.72 13.55 9.59
CA GLU A 15 -6.61 13.72 8.43
C GLU A 15 -6.59 12.51 7.49
N TRP A 16 -5.44 11.85 7.35
CA TRP A 16 -5.33 10.62 6.55
C TRP A 16 -5.99 9.43 7.23
N LEU A 17 -5.76 9.24 8.52
CA LEU A 17 -6.43 8.21 9.32
C LEU A 17 -7.95 8.37 9.28
N ARG A 18 -8.44 9.60 9.46
CA ARG A 18 -9.89 9.90 9.36
C ARG A 18 -10.49 9.54 8.00
N LYS A 19 -9.73 9.60 6.90
CA LYS A 19 -10.23 9.15 5.58
C LYS A 19 -10.50 7.66 5.56
N TRP A 20 -9.64 6.85 6.15
CA TRP A 20 -9.85 5.41 6.28
C TRP A 20 -11.03 5.09 7.21
N GLU A 21 -11.07 5.73 8.38
CA GLU A 21 -12.16 5.55 9.35
C GLU A 21 -13.53 5.88 8.76
N THR A 22 -13.63 6.94 7.94
CA THR A 22 -14.88 7.40 7.34
C THR A 22 -15.17 6.77 5.96
N GLY A 23 -14.32 5.85 5.48
CA GLY A 23 -14.45 5.26 4.15
C GLY A 23 -14.27 6.25 3.00
N ASN A 24 -13.69 7.43 3.24
CA ASN A 24 -13.37 8.42 2.20
C ASN A 24 -12.06 8.07 1.49
N ILE A 25 -12.07 6.88 0.87
CA ILE A 25 -10.93 6.23 0.24
C ILE A 25 -11.08 6.15 -1.29
N GLY A 26 -11.65 7.19 -1.92
CA GLY A 26 -11.87 7.23 -3.38
C GLY A 26 -10.59 7.19 -4.24
N PHE A 27 -9.41 7.16 -3.61
CA PHE A 27 -8.12 6.89 -4.24
C PHE A 27 -7.86 5.38 -4.43
N HIS A 28 -8.53 4.51 -3.67
CA HIS A 28 -8.40 3.06 -3.80
C HIS A 28 -8.98 2.58 -5.15
N LYS A 29 -8.28 1.64 -5.78
CA LYS A 29 -8.68 1.02 -7.04
C LYS A 29 -8.94 -0.46 -6.80
N GLU A 30 -10.22 -0.85 -6.73
CA GLU A 30 -10.65 -2.22 -6.42
C GLU A 30 -10.11 -3.26 -7.42
N HIS A 31 -9.87 -2.84 -8.67
CA HIS A 31 -9.32 -3.70 -9.73
C HIS A 31 -7.85 -3.40 -10.05
N GLY A 32 -7.18 -2.61 -9.21
CA GLY A 32 -5.79 -2.19 -9.39
C GLY A 32 -5.59 -1.10 -10.44
N HIS A 33 -4.34 -0.69 -10.61
CA HIS A 33 -3.94 0.42 -11.45
C HIS A 33 -3.76 -0.04 -12.91
N PRO A 34 -4.57 0.46 -13.87
CA PRO A 34 -4.58 -0.05 -15.24
C PRO A 34 -3.22 0.05 -15.95
N LEU A 35 -2.44 1.11 -15.68
CA LEU A 35 -1.10 1.23 -16.27
C LEU A 35 -0.08 0.29 -15.65
N LEU A 36 -0.22 -0.06 -14.36
CA LEU A 36 0.68 -1.03 -13.74
C LEU A 36 0.41 -2.41 -14.34
N GLN A 37 -0.87 -2.79 -14.46
CA GLN A 37 -1.27 -4.02 -15.14
C GLN A 37 -0.75 -4.08 -16.58
N LYS A 38 -0.91 -3.00 -17.36
CA LYS A 38 -0.43 -2.92 -18.75
C LYS A 38 1.08 -3.06 -18.88
N HIS A 39 1.85 -2.56 -17.92
CA HIS A 39 3.31 -2.48 -17.98
C HIS A 39 4.03 -3.46 -17.04
N LEU A 40 3.28 -4.41 -16.46
CA LEU A 40 3.82 -5.34 -15.47
C LEU A 40 4.96 -6.19 -16.03
N ASP A 41 4.78 -6.73 -17.24
CA ASP A 41 5.82 -7.55 -17.90
C ASP A 41 7.10 -6.75 -18.15
N VAL A 42 6.98 -5.46 -18.46
CA VAL A 42 8.13 -4.57 -18.66
C VAL A 42 8.84 -4.29 -17.33
N LEU A 43 8.07 -4.07 -16.25
CA LEU A 43 8.61 -3.87 -14.92
C LEU A 43 9.38 -5.09 -14.41
N LEU A 44 8.79 -6.28 -14.57
CA LEU A 44 9.36 -7.55 -14.11
C LEU A 44 10.51 -8.01 -15.00
N ASN A 45 10.42 -7.76 -16.31
CA ASN A 45 11.44 -8.08 -17.32
C ASN A 45 11.95 -9.54 -17.20
N GLY A 46 11.04 -10.48 -17.01
CA GLY A 46 11.33 -11.91 -16.84
C GLY A 46 12.08 -12.29 -15.56
N LYS A 47 12.30 -11.36 -14.63
CA LYS A 47 12.96 -11.64 -13.35
C LYS A 47 11.97 -12.27 -12.37
N SER A 48 12.43 -13.24 -11.59
CA SER A 48 11.71 -13.83 -10.46
C SER A 48 12.30 -13.38 -9.13
N GLY A 49 11.55 -13.53 -8.03
CA GLY A 49 12.06 -13.27 -6.68
C GLY A 49 12.47 -11.82 -6.39
N LEU A 50 11.97 -10.86 -7.18
CA LEU A 50 12.19 -9.43 -6.91
C LEU A 50 11.67 -9.03 -5.52
N ARG A 51 12.33 -8.05 -4.90
CA ARG A 51 11.84 -7.37 -3.71
C ARG A 51 11.32 -5.98 -4.11
N ILE A 52 10.03 -5.76 -3.96
CA ILE A 52 9.33 -4.57 -4.48
C ILE A 52 8.74 -3.80 -3.31
N PHE A 53 8.90 -2.48 -3.32
CA PHE A 53 8.48 -1.58 -2.25
C PHE A 53 7.27 -0.73 -2.68
N PHE A 54 6.25 -0.65 -1.83
CA PHE A 54 5.04 0.17 -2.00
C PHE A 54 5.01 1.24 -0.90
N PRO A 55 5.41 2.49 -1.18
CA PRO A 55 5.26 3.59 -0.23
C PRO A 55 3.80 4.01 -0.15
N LEU A 56 3.30 4.25 1.08
CA LEU A 56 1.91 4.67 1.35
C LEU A 56 0.91 3.70 0.70
N CYS A 57 1.09 2.41 1.00
CA CYS A 57 0.50 1.34 0.21
C CYS A 57 -1.02 1.23 0.34
N GLY A 58 -1.63 1.81 1.38
CA GLY A 58 -3.03 1.55 1.72
C GLY A 58 -3.32 0.05 1.67
N LYS A 59 -4.35 -0.30 0.88
CA LYS A 59 -4.71 -1.69 0.51
C LYS A 59 -4.54 -1.98 -0.98
N ALA A 60 -3.43 -1.56 -1.59
CA ALA A 60 -3.15 -1.77 -3.01
C ALA A 60 -3.21 -3.26 -3.39
N VAL A 61 -4.16 -3.64 -4.25
CA VAL A 61 -4.40 -5.03 -4.68
C VAL A 61 -3.22 -5.61 -5.44
N GLU A 62 -2.39 -4.76 -6.05
CA GLU A 62 -1.23 -5.14 -6.84
C GLU A 62 -0.11 -5.74 -5.99
N MET A 63 -0.09 -5.45 -4.69
CA MET A 63 0.81 -6.12 -3.75
C MET A 63 0.53 -7.64 -3.75
N LYS A 64 -0.75 -8.04 -3.75
CA LYS A 64 -1.13 -9.46 -3.82
C LYS A 64 -0.74 -10.08 -5.16
N TRP A 65 -0.95 -9.38 -6.27
CA TRP A 65 -0.56 -9.88 -7.60
C TRP A 65 0.92 -10.21 -7.67
N LEU A 66 1.77 -9.31 -7.17
CA LEU A 66 3.22 -9.50 -7.18
C LEU A 66 3.67 -10.65 -6.27
N VAL A 67 3.03 -10.81 -5.11
CA VAL A 67 3.28 -11.97 -4.24
C VAL A 67 2.89 -13.28 -4.92
N ASP A 68 1.72 -13.33 -5.57
CA ASP A 68 1.26 -14.51 -6.31
C ASP A 68 2.15 -14.87 -7.49
N MET A 69 2.85 -13.88 -8.07
CA MET A 69 3.87 -14.07 -9.11
C MET A 69 5.23 -14.51 -8.55
N GLY A 70 5.36 -14.72 -7.24
CA GLY A 70 6.58 -15.18 -6.60
C GLY A 70 7.58 -14.08 -6.24
N HIS A 71 7.12 -12.83 -6.10
CA HIS A 71 7.93 -11.72 -5.62
C HIS A 71 7.71 -11.46 -4.13
N SER A 72 8.69 -10.82 -3.48
CA SER A 72 8.54 -10.32 -2.12
C SER A 72 8.10 -8.86 -2.15
N VAL A 73 7.07 -8.51 -1.40
CA VAL A 73 6.55 -7.15 -1.33
C VAL A 73 6.73 -6.58 0.08
N VAL A 74 7.12 -5.31 0.16
CA VAL A 74 7.15 -4.54 1.41
C VAL A 74 6.30 -3.30 1.22
N GLY A 75 5.25 -3.14 2.02
CA GLY A 75 4.44 -1.93 2.07
C GLY A 75 4.69 -1.14 3.35
N VAL A 76 4.54 0.18 3.28
CA VAL A 76 4.46 1.05 4.47
C VAL A 76 3.19 1.86 4.36
N GLU A 77 2.38 1.84 5.42
CA GLU A 77 1.13 2.58 5.54
C GLU A 77 0.96 2.99 7.01
N VAL A 78 0.41 4.19 7.24
CA VAL A 78 0.16 4.70 8.59
C VAL A 78 -1.19 4.23 9.12
N SER A 79 -2.17 4.00 8.25
CA SER A 79 -3.46 3.41 8.59
C SER A 79 -3.34 1.91 8.87
N GLU A 80 -3.33 1.53 10.15
CA GLU A 80 -3.46 0.13 10.56
C GLU A 80 -4.75 -0.50 10.02
N GLN A 81 -5.85 0.26 9.94
CA GLN A 81 -7.11 -0.19 9.34
C GLN A 81 -6.92 -0.61 7.88
N ALA A 82 -6.21 0.18 7.07
CA ALA A 82 -5.97 -0.13 5.66
C ALA A 82 -5.24 -1.47 5.49
N LEU A 83 -4.22 -1.71 6.32
CA LEU A 83 -3.46 -2.95 6.28
C LEU A 83 -4.32 -4.14 6.71
N LYS A 84 -5.11 -4.00 7.78
CA LYS A 84 -6.02 -5.07 8.22
C LYS A 84 -7.08 -5.40 7.19
N GLU A 85 -7.65 -4.38 6.53
CA GLU A 85 -8.56 -4.55 5.40
C GLU A 85 -7.88 -5.31 4.25
N PHE A 86 -6.66 -4.94 3.87
CA PHE A 86 -5.89 -5.66 2.83
C PHE A 86 -5.76 -7.15 3.13
N PHE A 87 -5.31 -7.52 4.34
CA PHE A 87 -5.18 -8.93 4.71
C PHE A 87 -6.52 -9.65 4.71
N ALA A 88 -7.57 -9.03 5.25
CA ALA A 88 -8.92 -9.60 5.30
C ALA A 88 -9.52 -9.81 3.90
N GLU A 89 -9.45 -8.80 3.02
CA GLU A 89 -9.98 -8.84 1.66
C GLU A 89 -9.30 -9.91 0.79
N HIS A 90 -8.00 -10.14 1.01
CA HIS A 90 -7.25 -11.18 0.32
C HIS A 90 -7.24 -12.53 1.04
N SER A 91 -8.02 -12.68 2.12
CA SER A 91 -8.07 -13.91 2.95
C SER A 91 -6.69 -14.39 3.40
N LEU A 92 -5.81 -13.45 3.71
CA LEU A 92 -4.45 -13.72 4.15
C LEU A 92 -4.38 -13.72 5.68
N PRO A 93 -3.88 -14.80 6.31
CA PRO A 93 -3.52 -14.74 7.72
C PRO A 93 -2.33 -13.80 7.89
N TYR A 94 -2.27 -13.10 9.02
CA TYR A 94 -1.10 -12.32 9.42
C TYR A 94 -0.87 -12.42 10.91
N ARG A 95 0.36 -12.10 11.32
CA ARG A 95 0.71 -11.81 12.70
C ARG A 95 1.22 -10.38 12.83
N GLU A 96 0.93 -9.76 13.96
CA GLU A 96 1.45 -8.44 14.33
C GLU A 96 2.69 -8.59 15.20
N GLU A 97 3.75 -7.87 14.86
CA GLU A 97 4.98 -7.78 15.65
C GLU A 97 5.40 -6.31 15.79
N PRO A 98 5.96 -5.88 16.93
CA PRO A 98 6.60 -4.56 17.02
C PRO A 98 7.80 -4.50 16.07
N VAL A 99 8.05 -3.34 15.47
CA VAL A 99 9.25 -3.12 14.65
C VAL A 99 10.42 -2.72 15.56
N PRO A 100 11.51 -3.51 15.62
CA PRO A 100 12.67 -3.18 16.44
C PRO A 100 13.24 -1.80 16.07
N GLY A 101 13.42 -0.94 17.07
CA GLY A 101 14.01 0.39 16.89
C GLY A 101 13.04 1.48 16.42
N ILE A 102 11.75 1.18 16.21
CA ILE A 102 10.75 2.18 15.83
C ILE A 102 9.57 2.10 16.81
N LEU A 103 9.46 3.10 17.69
CA LEU A 103 8.42 3.15 18.72
C LEU A 103 7.03 3.27 18.07
N GLY A 104 6.11 2.40 18.50
CA GLY A 104 4.72 2.40 18.01
C GLY A 104 4.50 1.73 16.65
N ALA A 105 5.56 1.48 15.88
CA ALA A 105 5.43 0.82 14.59
C ALA A 105 5.19 -0.69 14.73
N LYS A 106 4.29 -1.20 13.90
CA LYS A 106 3.93 -2.62 13.81
C LYS A 106 4.27 -3.14 12.42
N LYS A 107 4.68 -4.41 12.37
CA LYS A 107 4.87 -5.18 11.15
C LYS A 107 3.77 -6.25 11.10
N LEU A 108 3.00 -6.23 10.02
CA LEU A 108 2.06 -7.29 9.68
C LEU A 108 2.71 -8.15 8.59
N GLN A 109 2.80 -9.47 8.83
CA GLN A 109 3.44 -10.44 7.93
C GLN A 109 2.80 -11.82 8.05
#